data_AF-A0A2T2W148-F1
#
_entry.id   AF-A0A2T2W148-F1
#
_cell.length_a   1.000
_cell.length_b   1.000
_cell.length_c   1.000
_cell.angle_alpha   90.00
_cell.angle_beta   90.00
_cell.angle_gamma   90.00
#
_symmetry.space_group_name_H-M   'P 1'
#
loop_
_entity.id
_entity.type
_entity.pdbx_description
1 polymer ?
#
loop_
_entity_poly.entity_id
_entity_poly.type
_entity_poly.pdbx_seq_one_letter_code
_entity_poly.pdbx_strand_id
1 'polypeptide(L)'
;MVLSGLFQTYRNNWRRLRDELSRLGAEVEQWSYADLNRPAEAQPPIHRLVAGVPAYFQIDSYDHLPSGDLTICIDAHGGPPTPLGIKPSYHFYKRRDGSVYY
;
A
#
# COMPACT_ATOMS: atom_id res chain seq x y z
N MET A 1 24.28 -14.55 20.37
CA MET A 1 24.24 -14.43 18.89
C MET A 1 22.85 -14.83 18.36
N VAL A 2 21.78 -14.18 18.85
CA VAL A 2 20.36 -14.53 18.53
C VAL A 2 19.60 -13.32 17.94
N LEU A 3 19.97 -12.10 18.35
CA LEU A 3 19.36 -10.85 17.89
C LEU A 3 19.55 -10.57 16.39
N SER A 4 20.65 -11.04 15.79
CA SER A 4 20.91 -10.84 14.35
C SER A 4 19.93 -11.62 13.46
N GLY A 5 19.55 -12.85 13.86
CA GLY A 5 18.63 -13.69 13.10
C GLY A 5 17.20 -13.16 13.08
N LEU A 6 16.72 -12.69 14.23
CA LEU A 6 15.38 -12.09 14.34
C LEU A 6 15.28 -10.78 13.56
N PHE A 7 16.30 -9.92 13.66
CA PHE A 7 16.34 -8.68 12.89
C PHE A 7 16.35 -8.93 11.38
N GLN A 8 17.11 -9.92 10.91
CA GLN A 8 17.11 -10.31 9.51
C GLN A 8 15.74 -10.82 9.05
N THR A 9 15.07 -11.63 9.88
CA THR A 9 13.69 -12.09 9.61
C THR A 9 12.72 -10.92 9.48
N TYR A 10 12.77 -9.95 10.40
CA TYR A 10 11.89 -8.78 10.32
C TYR A 10 12.17 -7.92 9.10
N ARG A 11 13.44 -7.72 8.73
CA ARG A 11 13.79 -7.04 7.46
C ARG A 11 13.26 -7.78 6.24
N ASN A 12 13.31 -9.11 6.24
CA ASN A 12 12.76 -9.92 5.16
C ASN A 12 11.24 -9.83 5.10
N ASN A 13 10.56 -9.81 6.25
CA ASN A 13 9.12 -9.62 6.32
C ASN A 13 8.69 -8.24 5.80
N TRP A 14 9.44 -7.18 6.17
CA TRP A 14 9.19 -5.84 5.65
C TRP A 14 9.33 -5.80 4.13
N ARG A 15 10.38 -6.44 3.58
CA ARG A 15 10.58 -6.53 2.13
C ARG A 15 9.44 -7.25 1.43
N ARG A 16 8.99 -8.38 1.97
CA ARG A 16 7.85 -9.13 1.41
C ARG A 16 6.57 -8.30 1.41
N LEU A 17 6.30 -7.56 2.48
CA LEU A 17 5.18 -6.61 2.52
C LEU A 17 5.35 -5.52 1.47
N ARG A 18 6.56 -4.96 1.32
CA ARG A 18 6.85 -3.92 0.32
C ARG A 18 6.69 -4.42 -1.12
N ASP A 19 7.13 -5.64 -1.40
CA ASP A 19 7.02 -6.27 -2.71
C ASP A 19 5.54 -6.50 -3.07
N GLU A 20 4.75 -7.02 -2.12
CA GLU A 20 3.30 -7.18 -2.31
C GLU A 20 2.60 -5.83 -2.52
N LEU A 21 2.96 -4.83 -1.72
CA LEU A 21 2.43 -3.48 -1.85
C LEU A 21 2.75 -2.85 -3.20
N SER A 22 3.92 -3.13 -3.75
CA SER A 22 4.34 -2.61 -5.06
C SER A 22 3.57 -3.28 -6.20
N ARG A 23 3.28 -4.58 -6.09
CA ARG A 23 2.42 -5.29 -7.05
C ARG A 23 0.99 -4.75 -6.98
N LEU A 24 0.45 -4.63 -5.77
CA LEU A 24 -0.87 -4.07 -5.56
C LEU A 24 -0.95 -2.62 -6.05
N GLY A 25 0.07 -1.81 -5.78
CA GLY A 25 0.20 -0.46 -6.29
C GLY A 25 0.07 -0.42 -7.82
N ALA A 26 0.83 -1.24 -8.53
CA ALA A 26 0.73 -1.34 -9.98
C ALA A 26 -0.65 -1.80 -10.48
N GLU A 27 -1.36 -2.68 -9.75
CA GLU A 27 -2.75 -3.06 -10.06
C GLU A 27 -3.71 -1.88 -9.89
N VAL A 28 -3.60 -1.16 -8.77
CA VAL A 28 -4.46 -0.01 -8.41
C VAL A 28 -4.17 1.19 -9.30
N GLU A 29 -2.94 1.35 -9.78
CA GLU A 29 -2.59 2.34 -10.80
C GLU A 29 -3.35 2.13 -12.12
N GLN A 30 -3.86 0.93 -12.41
CA GLN A 30 -4.70 0.71 -13.59
C GLN A 30 -6.17 1.10 -13.36
N TRP A 31 -6.57 1.40 -12.12
CA TRP A 31 -7.93 1.82 -11.83
C TRP A 31 -8.20 3.20 -12.40
N SER A 32 -9.47 3.45 -12.73
CA SER A 32 -9.88 4.74 -13.25
C SER A 32 -9.81 5.82 -12.16
N TYR A 33 -9.68 7.08 -12.58
CA TYR A 33 -9.78 8.20 -11.66
C TYR A 33 -11.10 8.15 -10.86
N ALA A 34 -12.22 7.79 -11.51
CA ALA A 34 -13.53 7.75 -10.86
C ALA A 34 -13.62 6.66 -9.78
N ASP A 35 -12.99 5.49 -10.00
CA ASP A 35 -12.98 4.41 -9.02
C ASP A 35 -12.15 4.77 -7.78
N LEU A 36 -11.11 5.59 -7.96
CA LEU A 36 -10.22 6.04 -6.89
C LEU A 36 -10.74 7.29 -6.18
N ASN A 37 -11.51 8.13 -6.86
CA ASN A 37 -12.06 9.38 -6.34
C ASN A 37 -13.28 9.13 -5.44
N ARG A 38 -13.05 8.45 -4.33
CA ARG A 38 -14.03 8.18 -3.28
C ARG A 38 -13.36 8.28 -1.91
N PRO A 39 -14.13 8.59 -0.84
CA PRO A 39 -13.61 8.63 0.53
C PRO A 39 -12.97 7.29 0.93
N ALA A 40 -11.99 7.35 1.83
CA ALA A 40 -11.28 6.18 2.37
C ALA A 40 -12.24 5.10 2.90
N GLU A 41 -13.31 5.51 3.60
CA GLU A 41 -14.30 4.61 4.20
C GLU A 41 -15.13 3.85 3.16
N ALA A 42 -15.19 4.36 1.93
CA ALA A 42 -15.85 3.72 0.80
C ALA A 42 -14.90 2.84 -0.03
N GLN A 43 -13.59 2.86 0.26
CA GLN A 43 -12.61 1.97 -0.38
C GLN A 43 -12.59 0.64 0.39
N PRO A 44 -13.03 -0.48 -0.21
CA PRO A 44 -12.98 -1.77 0.46
C PRO A 44 -11.52 -2.20 0.69
N PRO A 45 -11.19 -2.78 1.86
CA PRO A 45 -9.85 -3.30 2.11
C PRO A 45 -9.55 -4.48 1.18
N ILE A 46 -8.32 -4.54 0.68
CA ILE A 46 -7.85 -5.63 -0.16
C ILE A 46 -7.11 -6.63 0.71
N HIS A 47 -7.63 -7.86 0.82
CA HIS A 47 -7.03 -8.91 1.63
C HIS A 47 -6.06 -9.79 0.81
N ARG A 48 -4.90 -10.11 1.40
CA ARG A 48 -3.90 -11.04 0.84
C ARG A 48 -3.21 -11.84 1.95
N LEU A 49 -2.55 -12.91 1.57
CA LEU A 49 -1.62 -13.64 2.44
C LEU A 49 -0.18 -13.23 2.10
N VAL A 50 0.52 -12.63 3.05
CA VAL A 50 1.94 -12.28 2.90
C VAL A 50 2.76 -13.21 3.78
N ALA A 51 3.56 -14.08 3.15
CA ALA A 51 4.29 -15.15 3.84
C ALA A 51 3.39 -16.05 4.71
N GLY A 52 2.17 -16.34 4.24
CA GLY A 52 1.20 -17.16 4.96
C GLY A 52 0.46 -16.45 6.10
N VAL A 53 0.73 -15.16 6.33
CA VAL A 53 0.06 -14.36 7.36
C VAL A 53 -0.96 -13.43 6.70
N PRO A 54 -2.22 -13.36 7.19
CA PRO A 54 -3.21 -12.43 6.70
C PRO A 54 -2.75 -10.97 6.83
N ALA A 55 -2.85 -10.24 5.72
CA ALA A 55 -2.68 -8.79 5.66
C ALA A 55 -3.89 -8.20 4.94
N TYR A 56 -4.18 -6.94 5.24
CA TYR A 56 -5.12 -6.16 4.45
C TYR A 56 -4.49 -4.82 4.07
N PHE A 57 -4.88 -4.32 2.91
CA PHE A 57 -4.38 -3.10 2.35
C PHE A 57 -5.52 -2.10 2.19
N GLN A 58 -5.34 -0.92 2.77
CA GLN A 58 -6.30 0.17 2.67
C GLN A 58 -5.83 1.14 1.59
N ILE A 59 -6.71 1.43 0.63
CA ILE A 59 -6.47 2.47 -0.38
C ILE A 59 -7.14 3.75 0.13
N ASP A 60 -6.42 4.86 0.05
CA ASP A 60 -6.93 6.18 0.43
C ASP A 60 -6.61 7.21 -0.66
N SER A 61 -7.63 7.97 -1.06
CA SER A 61 -7.49 9.20 -1.82
C SER A 61 -7.58 10.38 -0.85
N TYR A 62 -6.48 10.67 -0.16
CA TYR A 62 -6.51 11.52 1.03
C TYR A 62 -6.52 13.02 0.72
N ASP A 63 -6.21 13.43 -0.51
CA ASP A 63 -6.20 14.83 -0.92
C ASP A 63 -6.41 15.00 -2.44
N HIS A 64 -6.84 16.20 -2.82
CA HIS A 64 -6.91 16.69 -4.19
C HIS A 64 -5.96 17.86 -4.37
N LEU A 65 -5.02 17.74 -5.30
CA LEU A 65 -4.16 18.88 -5.67
C LEU A 65 -5.01 20.00 -6.30
N PRO A 66 -4.52 21.26 -6.36
CA PRO A 66 -5.24 22.34 -7.05
C PRO A 66 -5.56 22.07 -8.52
N SER A 67 -4.80 21.18 -9.18
CA SER A 67 -5.08 20.68 -10.54
C SER A 67 -6.30 19.76 -10.61
N GLY A 68 -6.78 19.29 -9.46
CA GLY A 68 -7.79 18.25 -9.34
C GLY A 68 -7.24 16.84 -9.55
N ASP A 69 -5.95 16.62 -9.37
CA ASP A 69 -5.34 15.28 -9.33
C ASP A 69 -5.55 14.65 -7.95
N LEU A 70 -5.71 13.32 -7.91
CA LEU A 70 -5.79 12.58 -6.65
C LEU A 70 -4.40 12.32 -6.11
N THR A 71 -4.25 12.44 -4.80
CA THR A 71 -3.11 11.85 -4.10
C THR A 71 -3.53 10.53 -3.46
N ILE A 72 -2.90 9.44 -3.89
CA ILE A 72 -3.27 8.09 -3.47
C ILE A 72 -2.22 7.51 -2.53
N CYS A 73 -2.67 6.93 -1.42
CA CYS A 73 -1.89 6.08 -0.52
C CYS A 73 -2.46 4.66 -0.52
N ILE A 74 -1.59 3.67 -0.38
CA ILE A 74 -1.96 2.29 -0.06
C ILE A 74 -1.16 1.85 1.16
N ASP A 75 -1.85 1.63 2.27
CA ASP A 75 -1.26 1.26 3.55
C ASP A 75 -1.43 -0.23 3.84
N ALA A 76 -0.35 -0.88 4.29
CA ALA A 76 -0.39 -2.26 4.76
C ALA A 76 -0.77 -2.32 6.24
N HIS A 77 -1.78 -3.14 6.55
CA HIS A 77 -2.17 -3.47 7.91
C HIS A 77 -2.11 -4.99 8.14
N GLY A 78 -1.88 -5.39 9.40
CA GLY A 78 -1.65 -6.79 9.74
C GLY A 78 -0.36 -7.34 9.12
N GLY A 79 -0.39 -8.58 8.64
CA GLY A 79 0.75 -9.25 8.00
C GLY A 79 1.87 -9.66 8.97
N PRO A 80 2.99 -10.18 8.45
CA PRO A 80 4.08 -10.68 9.28
C PRO A 80 4.74 -9.55 10.10
N PRO A 81 5.34 -9.87 11.26
CA PRO A 81 5.99 -8.87 12.10
C PRO A 81 7.16 -8.21 11.38
N THR A 82 7.24 -6.89 11.48
CA THR A 82 8.26 -6.02 10.87
C THR A 82 9.09 -5.32 11.94
N PRO A 83 10.22 -4.69 11.59
CA PRO A 83 11.03 -3.96 12.56
C PRO A 83 10.18 -2.87 13.23
N LEU A 84 10.11 -2.91 14.56
CA LEU A 84 9.32 -1.98 15.39
C LEU A 84 7.82 -1.92 15.05
N GLY A 85 7.29 -2.91 14.32
CA GLY A 85 5.90 -2.92 13.86
C GLY A 85 5.60 -1.98 12.68
N ILE A 86 6.60 -1.27 12.15
CA ILE A 86 6.43 -0.32 11.04
C ILE A 86 6.05 -1.05 9.76
N LYS A 87 5.02 -0.57 9.05
CA LYS A 87 4.53 -1.15 7.80
C LYS A 87 4.83 -0.21 6.62
N PRO A 88 5.15 -0.75 5.43
CA PRO A 88 5.36 0.08 4.25
C PRO A 88 4.03 0.64 3.72
N SER A 89 4.12 1.78 3.02
CA SER A 89 3.03 2.41 2.28
C SER A 89 3.43 2.71 0.83
N TYR A 90 2.49 2.71 -0.11
CA TYR A 90 2.72 2.97 -1.53
C TYR A 90 1.99 4.25 -1.91
N HIS A 91 2.66 5.15 -2.63
CA HIS A 91 2.08 6.44 -2.99
C HIS A 91 2.24 6.71 -4.48
N PHE A 92 1.23 7.32 -5.06
CA PHE A 92 1.26 7.86 -6.41
C PHE A 92 0.20 8.95 -6.57
N TYR A 93 0.32 9.71 -7.65
CA TYR A 93 -0.66 10.71 -8.04
C TYR A 93 -1.41 10.24 -9.29
N LYS A 94 -2.71 10.49 -9.33
CA LYS A 94 -3.59 10.11 -10.45
C LYS A 94 -4.23 11.35 -11.07
N ARG A 95 -3.95 11.58 -12.35
CA ARG A 95 -4.60 12.63 -13.14
C ARG A 95 -5.99 12.19 -13.60
N ARG A 96 -6.86 13.16 -13.90
CA ARG A 96 -8.22 12.92 -14.42
C ARG A 96 -8.25 12.15 -15.74
N ASP A 97 -7.20 12.25 -16.55
CA ASP A 97 -7.04 11.51 -17.79
C ASP A 97 -6.61 10.04 -17.58
N GLY A 98 -6.40 9.62 -16.34
CA GLY A 98 -6.00 8.27 -15.96
C GLY A 98 -4.49 8.07 -15.80
N SER A 99 -3.66 9.04 -16.22
CA SER A 99 -2.21 8.93 -16.10
C SER A 99 -1.72 8.98 -14.65
N VAL A 100 -0.62 8.26 -14.39
CA VAL A 100 0.02 8.15 -13.07
C VAL A 100 1.37 8.85 -13.08
N TYR A 101 1.73 9.47 -11.96
CA TYR A 101 3.09 9.97 -11.69
C TYR A 101 3.43 9.81 -10.20
N TYR A 102 4.70 10.02 -9.86
CA TYR A 102 5.27 9.77 -8.53
C TYR A 102 5.93 11.01 -7.98
#